data_AF-A0A3Q0J9H4-F1
#
_entry.id   AF-A0A3Q0J9H4-F1
#
_cell.length_a   1.000
_cell.length_b   1.000
_cell.length_c   1.000
_cell.angle_alpha   90.00
_cell.angle_beta   90.00
_cell.angle_gamma   90.00
#
_symmetry.space_group_name_H-M   'P 1'
#
loop_
_entity.id
_entity.type
_entity.pdbx_description
1 polymer ?
#
loop_
_entity_poly.entity_id
_entity_poly.type
_entity_poly.pdbx_seq_one_letter_code
_entity_poly.pdbx_strand_id
1 'polypeptide(L)'
;MRGIEKYDPEYQEVALEAMTGLGLLLPQLPHNSLAPIIIPLSITLKPFFEKEMVTLRCKALQVFGQLTTFHISSEKESLREQLLGNLVCFLMYINETNSEVAHTCRATLYQSVQLLDNEPMSDTVKKYIAGDLSSTGTHYYHFLSELTRSLVDSVPDTIHTLLMTALNYSKSSQSLVRANAALFIGLLFHAWHKEDSLLVTISTRLLSLLKDSDSNVRMKAAQALSLIYINASESSQPVWPNMEVESK
;
A
#
# COMPACT_ATOMS: atom_id res chain seq x y z
N MET A 1 9.03 3.67 29.72
CA MET A 1 7.97 4.44 29.06
C MET A 1 6.73 3.57 29.00
N ARG A 2 5.69 3.90 29.78
CA ARG A 2 4.45 3.11 29.88
C ARG A 2 3.54 3.46 28.71
N GLY A 3 3.02 2.43 28.06
CA GLY A 3 2.17 2.51 26.88
C GLY A 3 0.88 3.29 27.13
N ILE A 4 0.58 4.19 26.20
CA ILE A 4 -0.69 4.92 26.06
C ILE A 4 -1.66 3.96 25.35
N GLU A 5 -1.97 2.84 26.01
CA GLU A 5 -2.95 1.84 25.55
C GLU A 5 -4.14 1.80 26.51
N LYS A 6 -4.71 2.98 26.79
CA LYS A 6 -6.11 3.06 27.22
C LYS A 6 -6.88 3.82 26.16
N TYR A 7 -7.89 3.14 25.63
CA TYR A 7 -8.89 3.66 24.72
C TYR A 7 -9.66 4.75 25.46
N ASP A 8 -9.15 5.97 25.39
CA ASP A 8 -9.79 7.14 25.96
C ASP A 8 -10.33 7.99 24.80
N PRO A 9 -11.67 8.03 24.59
CA PRO A 9 -12.30 8.82 23.56
C PRO A 9 -11.87 10.29 23.58
N GLU A 10 -11.61 10.86 24.77
CA GLU A 10 -11.17 12.25 24.93
C GLU A 10 -9.82 12.49 24.26
N TYR A 11 -8.90 11.51 24.28
CA TYR A 11 -7.62 11.61 23.59
C TYR A 11 -7.76 11.61 22.07
N GLN A 12 -8.76 10.90 21.51
CA GLN A 12 -8.99 10.90 20.07
C GLN A 12 -9.58 12.22 19.59
N GLU A 13 -10.46 12.83 20.37
CA GLU A 13 -11.01 14.17 20.08
C GLU A 13 -9.94 15.26 20.16
N VAL A 14 -9.08 15.23 21.20
CA VAL A 14 -7.95 16.16 21.30
C VAL A 14 -6.97 15.97 20.13
N ALA A 15 -6.67 14.73 19.76
CA ALA A 15 -5.82 14.45 18.61
C ALA A 15 -6.46 14.93 17.29
N LEU A 16 -7.78 14.79 17.14
CA LEU A 16 -8.52 15.27 15.98
C LEU A 16 -8.44 16.79 15.86
N GLU A 17 -8.65 17.51 16.95
CA GLU A 17 -8.57 18.97 16.95
C GLU A 17 -7.15 19.46 16.65
N ALA A 18 -6.14 18.81 17.25
CA ALA A 18 -4.74 19.10 16.95
C ALA A 18 -4.38 18.84 15.47
N MET A 19 -4.86 17.72 14.91
CA MET A 19 -4.67 17.36 13.50
C MET A 19 -5.35 18.37 12.56
N THR A 20 -6.54 18.82 12.95
CA THR A 20 -7.32 19.82 12.21
C THR A 20 -6.59 21.17 12.21
N GLY A 21 -6.14 21.63 13.38
CA GLY A 21 -5.32 22.83 13.50
C GLY A 21 -4.03 22.74 12.68
N LEU A 22 -3.33 21.60 12.73
CA LEU A 22 -2.12 21.37 11.93
C LEU A 22 -2.40 21.45 10.43
N GLY A 23 -3.46 20.81 9.94
CA GLY A 23 -3.83 20.84 8.52
C GLY A 23 -4.23 22.22 7.99
N LEU A 24 -4.71 23.10 8.88
CA LEU A 24 -4.99 24.50 8.57
C LEU A 24 -3.72 25.38 8.62
N LEU A 25 -2.78 25.06 9.53
CA LEU A 25 -1.54 25.82 9.72
C LEU A 25 -0.51 25.55 8.63
N LEU A 26 -0.33 24.29 8.20
CA LEU A 26 0.74 23.89 7.28
C LEU A 26 0.80 24.75 6.00
N PRO A 27 -0.33 25.04 5.29
CA PRO A 27 -0.29 25.86 4.09
C PRO A 27 0.08 27.33 4.33
N GLN A 28 0.04 27.80 5.58
CA GLN A 28 0.36 29.18 5.97
C GLN A 28 1.84 29.35 6.35
N LEU A 29 2.58 28.25 6.52
CA LEU A 29 3.98 28.30 6.94
C LEU A 29 4.91 28.37 5.72
N PRO A 30 5.99 29.18 5.78
CA PRO A 30 6.99 29.21 4.71
C PRO A 30 7.76 27.89 4.67
N HIS A 31 8.11 27.43 3.45
CA HIS A 31 8.80 26.15 3.23
C HIS A 31 10.05 25.96 4.12
N ASN A 32 10.86 27.01 4.31
CA ASN A 32 12.08 26.94 5.15
C ASN A 32 11.78 26.61 6.62
N SER A 33 10.61 27.01 7.13
CA SER A 33 10.18 26.68 8.49
C SER A 33 9.61 25.26 8.58
N LEU A 34 9.10 24.71 7.47
CA LEU A 34 8.57 23.36 7.39
C LEU A 34 9.66 22.30 7.24
N ALA A 35 10.74 22.61 6.52
CA ALA A 35 11.86 21.68 6.26
C ALA A 35 12.31 20.84 7.49
N PRO A 36 12.57 21.43 8.68
CA PRO A 36 13.02 20.65 9.84
C PRO A 36 11.95 19.75 10.47
N ILE A 37 10.66 19.98 10.19
CA ILE A 37 9.55 19.27 10.85
C ILE A 37 8.80 18.30 9.92
N ILE A 38 8.99 18.38 8.61
CA ILE A 38 8.28 17.54 7.62
C ILE A 38 8.46 16.04 7.89
N ILE A 39 9.70 15.58 8.09
CA ILE A 39 9.98 14.15 8.33
C ILE A 39 9.49 13.70 9.72
N PRO A 40 9.81 14.39 10.83
CA PRO A 40 9.26 14.05 12.15
C PRO A 40 7.73 13.98 12.18
N LEU A 41 7.05 14.94 11.52
CA LEU A 41 5.59 14.92 11.43
C LEU A 41 5.10 13.72 10.63
N SER A 42 5.69 13.45 9.46
CA SER A 42 5.31 12.30 8.63
C SER A 42 5.37 10.97 9.38
N ILE A 43 6.39 10.77 10.22
CA ILE A 43 6.53 9.59 11.10
C ILE A 43 5.46 9.59 12.18
N THR A 44 5.22 10.75 12.82
CA THR A 44 4.26 10.90 13.92
C THR A 44 2.81 10.65 13.47
N LEU A 45 2.49 10.89 12.20
CA LEU A 45 1.15 10.67 11.63
C LEU A 45 0.81 9.20 11.43
N LYS A 46 1.81 8.32 11.23
CA LYS A 46 1.60 6.92 10.83
C LYS A 46 0.62 6.14 11.74
N PRO A 47 0.70 6.22 13.08
CA PRO A 47 -0.24 5.51 13.96
C PRO A 47 -1.71 5.96 13.82
N PHE A 48 -1.97 7.11 13.19
CA PHE A 48 -3.31 7.66 13.02
C PHE A 48 -4.01 7.16 11.75
N PHE A 49 -3.29 6.59 10.79
CA PHE A 49 -3.87 6.10 9.52
C PHE A 49 -4.80 4.90 9.68
N GLU A 50 -4.78 4.24 10.84
CA GLU A 50 -5.55 3.03 11.13
C GLU A 50 -6.42 3.17 12.39
N LYS A 51 -6.65 4.39 12.87
CA LYS A 51 -7.57 4.63 14.00
C LYS A 51 -9.01 4.35 13.59
N GLU A 52 -9.79 3.83 14.52
CA GLU A 52 -11.22 3.54 14.33
C GLU A 52 -12.03 4.82 14.04
N MET A 53 -11.67 5.93 14.68
CA MET A 53 -12.28 7.23 14.40
C MET A 53 -11.94 7.68 12.97
N VAL A 54 -12.91 7.53 12.08
CA VAL A 54 -12.81 7.84 10.65
C VAL A 54 -12.30 9.26 10.41
N THR A 55 -12.86 10.24 11.11
CA THR A 55 -12.50 11.66 10.95
C THR A 55 -11.04 11.92 11.30
N LEU A 56 -10.54 11.34 12.39
CA LEU A 56 -9.13 11.43 12.80
C LEU A 56 -8.21 10.78 11.76
N ARG A 57 -8.57 9.60 11.26
CA ARG A 57 -7.84 8.92 10.18
C ARG A 57 -7.79 9.78 8.92
N CYS A 58 -8.92 10.32 8.47
CA CYS A 58 -8.97 11.20 7.31
C CYS A 58 -8.12 12.46 7.51
N LYS A 59 -8.19 13.10 8.68
CA LYS A 59 -7.36 14.27 8.96
C LYS A 59 -5.87 13.96 8.94
N ALA A 60 -5.45 12.83 9.53
CA ALA A 60 -4.05 12.43 9.49
C ALA A 60 -3.55 12.18 8.05
N LEU A 61 -4.35 11.47 7.24
CA LEU A 61 -4.05 11.23 5.82
C LEU A 61 -3.96 12.53 5.02
N GLN A 62 -4.88 13.47 5.26
CA GLN A 62 -4.89 14.78 4.62
C GLN A 62 -3.63 15.57 4.96
N VAL A 63 -3.25 15.63 6.24
CA VAL A 63 -2.03 16.31 6.69
C VAL A 63 -0.80 15.67 6.06
N PHE A 64 -0.72 14.34 6.01
CA PHE A 64 0.39 13.65 5.35
C PHE A 64 0.49 14.03 3.87
N GLY A 65 -0.64 14.03 3.15
CA GLY A 65 -0.71 14.43 1.75
C GLY A 65 -0.20 15.87 1.54
N GLN A 66 -0.59 16.80 2.40
CA GLN A 66 -0.07 18.17 2.38
C GLN A 66 1.46 18.21 2.58
N LEU A 67 2.01 17.47 3.55
CA LEU A 67 3.45 17.41 3.80
C LEU A 67 4.24 16.95 2.56
N THR A 68 3.70 16.00 1.78
CA THR A 68 4.35 15.54 0.54
C THR A 68 4.45 16.62 -0.55
N THR A 69 3.67 17.70 -0.43
CA THR A 69 3.71 18.82 -1.38
C THR A 69 4.74 19.89 -1.03
N PHE A 70 5.20 19.96 0.23
CA PHE A 70 6.07 21.05 0.73
C PHE A 70 7.57 20.76 0.64
N HIS A 71 7.97 19.66 0.00
CA HIS A 71 9.34 19.18 -0.05
C HIS A 71 10.32 20.14 -0.75
N ILE A 72 11.52 20.30 -0.17
CA ILE A 72 12.68 20.87 -0.84
C ILE A 72 13.55 19.69 -1.31
N SER A 73 14.51 19.94 -2.20
CA SER A 73 15.42 18.94 -2.78
C SER A 73 16.08 18.04 -1.74
N SER A 74 16.38 18.57 -0.53
CA SER A 74 17.05 17.85 0.56
C SER A 74 16.17 16.80 1.25
N GLU A 75 14.87 17.03 1.40
CA GLU A 75 13.97 16.13 2.12
C GLU A 75 13.22 15.15 1.19
N LYS A 76 13.31 15.34 -0.14
CA LYS A 76 12.58 14.55 -1.14
C LYS A 76 12.73 13.04 -0.92
N GLU A 77 13.96 12.55 -0.74
CA GLU A 77 14.21 11.10 -0.59
C GLU A 77 13.66 10.57 0.74
N SER A 78 13.89 11.28 1.85
CA SER A 78 13.34 10.87 3.15
C SER A 78 11.80 10.88 3.15
N LEU A 79 11.17 11.84 2.47
CA LEU A 79 9.72 11.87 2.28
C LEU A 79 9.22 10.73 1.39
N ARG A 80 9.98 10.40 0.35
CA ARG A 80 9.72 9.24 -0.51
C ARG A 80 9.77 7.94 0.28
N GLU A 81 10.75 7.78 1.17
CA GLU A 81 10.79 6.63 2.10
C GLU A 81 9.54 6.59 3.00
N GLN A 82 9.09 7.74 3.51
CA GLN A 82 7.84 7.80 4.30
C GLN A 82 6.62 7.42 3.46
N LEU A 83 6.54 7.86 2.20
CA LEU A 83 5.47 7.47 1.29
C LEU A 83 5.48 5.96 1.03
N LEU A 84 6.61 5.39 0.65
CA LEU A 84 6.75 3.95 0.37
C LEU A 84 6.43 3.12 1.62
N GLY A 85 6.90 3.56 2.80
CA GLY A 85 6.61 2.91 4.08
C GLY A 85 5.15 2.97 4.52
N ASN A 86 4.32 3.78 3.87
CA ASN A 86 2.87 3.88 4.10
C ASN A 86 2.04 3.49 2.88
N LEU A 87 2.66 3.15 1.76
CA LEU A 87 1.98 2.88 0.49
C LEU A 87 0.96 1.75 0.62
N VAL A 88 1.33 0.66 1.29
CA VAL A 88 0.43 -0.48 1.51
C VAL A 88 -0.83 -0.03 2.25
N CYS A 89 -0.71 0.84 3.26
CA CYS A 89 -1.86 1.40 3.98
C CYS A 89 -2.82 2.10 3.01
N PHE A 90 -2.30 3.00 2.17
CA PHE A 90 -3.12 3.74 1.21
C PHE A 90 -3.81 2.80 0.23
N LEU A 91 -3.10 1.79 -0.29
CA LEU A 91 -3.68 0.80 -1.21
C LEU A 91 -4.78 -0.02 -0.55
N MET A 92 -4.64 -0.38 0.73
CA MET A 92 -5.66 -1.17 1.43
C MET A 92 -6.99 -0.43 1.61
N TYR A 93 -6.96 0.91 1.69
CA TYR A 93 -8.12 1.74 1.99
C TYR A 93 -8.62 2.59 0.79
N ILE A 94 -7.93 2.57 -0.35
CA ILE A 94 -8.24 3.44 -1.50
C ILE A 94 -9.64 3.22 -2.12
N ASN A 95 -10.20 2.03 -1.91
CA ASN A 95 -11.53 1.61 -2.37
C ASN A 95 -12.50 1.33 -1.19
N GLU A 96 -12.24 1.90 -0.02
CA GLU A 96 -13.07 1.70 1.18
C GLU A 96 -14.55 2.06 0.94
N THR A 97 -15.46 1.36 1.61
CA THR A 97 -16.90 1.63 1.55
C THR A 97 -17.27 3.00 2.12
N ASN A 98 -16.49 3.50 3.08
CA ASN A 98 -16.62 4.87 3.56
C ASN A 98 -16.09 5.84 2.49
N SER A 99 -17.00 6.58 1.87
CA SER A 99 -16.69 7.50 0.77
C SER A 99 -15.67 8.60 1.15
N GLU A 100 -15.69 9.07 2.39
CA GLU A 100 -14.76 10.10 2.90
C GLU A 100 -13.33 9.56 2.98
N VAL A 101 -13.17 8.34 3.48
CA VAL A 101 -11.86 7.70 3.62
C VAL A 101 -11.29 7.38 2.26
N ALA A 102 -12.10 6.76 1.40
CA ALA A 102 -11.69 6.41 0.06
C ALA A 102 -11.28 7.67 -0.74
N HIS A 103 -12.06 8.75 -0.62
CA HIS A 103 -11.71 10.04 -1.22
C HIS A 103 -10.39 10.61 -0.66
N THR A 104 -10.23 10.60 0.67
CA THR A 104 -9.03 11.12 1.33
C THR A 104 -7.80 10.32 0.95
N CYS A 105 -7.84 8.98 0.97
CA CYS A 105 -6.74 8.13 0.53
C CYS A 105 -6.34 8.42 -0.92
N ARG A 106 -7.31 8.59 -1.83
CA ARG A 106 -7.03 8.95 -3.23
C ARG A 106 -6.38 10.33 -3.32
N ALA A 107 -6.92 11.34 -2.63
CA ALA A 107 -6.36 12.69 -2.64
C ALA A 107 -4.92 12.72 -2.08
N THR A 108 -4.67 12.05 -0.96
CA THR A 108 -3.34 11.92 -0.34
C THR A 108 -2.35 11.25 -1.29
N LEU A 109 -2.74 10.12 -1.92
CA LEU A 109 -1.87 9.41 -2.86
C LEU A 109 -1.59 10.24 -4.12
N TYR A 110 -2.60 10.97 -4.63
CA TYR A 110 -2.44 11.89 -5.76
C TYR A 110 -1.44 13.01 -5.46
N GLN A 111 -1.55 13.66 -4.29
CA GLN A 111 -0.62 14.70 -3.84
C GLN A 111 0.81 14.17 -3.71
N SER A 112 0.95 12.93 -3.27
CA SER A 112 2.24 12.27 -3.02
C SER A 112 2.91 11.75 -4.30
N VAL A 113 2.22 11.76 -5.45
CA VAL A 113 2.65 11.07 -6.67
C VAL A 113 4.02 11.54 -7.18
N GLN A 114 4.34 12.82 -7.00
CA GLN A 114 5.61 13.42 -7.41
C GLN A 114 6.82 12.85 -6.66
N LEU A 115 6.61 12.25 -5.49
CA LEU A 115 7.68 11.62 -4.70
C LEU A 115 8.02 10.21 -5.18
N LEU A 116 7.19 9.59 -6.02
CA LEU A 116 7.43 8.22 -6.49
C LEU A 116 8.67 8.14 -7.40
N ASP A 117 9.04 9.27 -8.03
CA ASP A 117 10.22 9.45 -8.89
C ASP A 117 10.33 8.38 -10.00
N ASN A 118 9.18 7.89 -10.45
CA ASN A 118 9.03 6.95 -11.55
C ASN A 118 7.75 7.33 -12.31
N GLU A 119 7.91 7.75 -13.56
CA GLU A 119 6.82 8.23 -14.41
C GLU A 119 5.74 7.15 -14.65
N PRO A 120 6.09 5.88 -15.00
CA PRO A 120 5.09 4.80 -15.12
C PRO A 120 4.26 4.59 -13.86
N MET A 121 4.90 4.55 -12.69
CA MET A 121 4.25 4.38 -11.40
C MET A 121 3.32 5.56 -11.09
N SER A 122 3.79 6.77 -11.36
CA SER A 122 3.04 8.01 -11.16
C SER A 122 1.79 8.08 -12.04
N ASP A 123 1.94 7.71 -13.32
CA ASP A 123 0.84 7.72 -14.28
C ASP A 123 -0.20 6.66 -13.97
N THR A 124 0.23 5.48 -13.52
CA THR A 124 -0.66 4.40 -13.07
C THR A 124 -1.56 4.89 -11.93
N VAL A 125 -0.98 5.59 -10.94
CA VAL A 125 -1.72 6.19 -9.82
C VAL A 125 -2.70 7.27 -10.32
N LYS A 126 -2.24 8.21 -11.16
CA LYS A 126 -3.08 9.29 -11.69
C LYS A 126 -4.26 8.76 -12.51
N LYS A 127 -4.02 7.78 -13.39
CA LYS A 127 -5.05 7.16 -14.24
C LYS A 127 -6.12 6.45 -13.40
N TYR A 128 -5.71 5.71 -12.37
CA TYR A 128 -6.66 5.06 -11.46
C TYR A 128 -7.54 6.08 -10.72
N ILE A 129 -6.95 7.19 -10.25
CA ILE A 129 -7.68 8.22 -9.50
C ILE A 129 -8.62 9.04 -10.41
N ALA A 130 -8.24 9.25 -11.68
CA ALA A 130 -9.04 9.98 -12.66
C ALA A 130 -10.14 9.13 -13.34
N GLY A 131 -10.08 7.79 -13.24
CA GLY A 131 -11.02 6.88 -13.90
C GLY A 131 -12.43 6.91 -13.31
N ASP A 132 -13.42 6.53 -14.14
CA ASP A 132 -14.82 6.39 -13.71
C ASP A 132 -14.98 5.23 -12.71
N LEU A 133 -15.58 5.53 -11.57
CA LEU A 133 -15.73 4.63 -10.42
C LEU A 133 -16.86 3.61 -10.60
N SER A 134 -17.56 3.60 -11.74
CA SER A 134 -18.72 2.75 -12.00
C SER A 134 -18.40 1.24 -12.06
N SER A 135 -17.14 0.83 -12.26
CA SER A 135 -16.67 -0.57 -12.30
C SER A 135 -15.49 -0.87 -11.35
N THR A 136 -15.65 -0.54 -10.07
CA THR A 136 -14.58 -0.51 -9.04
C THR A 136 -13.68 -1.75 -8.97
N GLY A 137 -14.23 -2.96 -9.12
CA GLY A 137 -13.49 -4.22 -8.91
C GLY A 137 -12.42 -4.53 -9.97
N THR A 138 -12.74 -4.35 -11.25
CA THR A 138 -11.80 -4.61 -12.36
C THR A 138 -10.76 -3.50 -12.48
N HIS A 139 -11.15 -2.25 -12.24
CA HIS A 139 -10.23 -1.12 -12.23
C HIS A 139 -9.17 -1.26 -11.14
N TYR A 140 -9.57 -1.68 -9.93
CA TYR A 140 -8.63 -1.86 -8.83
C TYR A 140 -7.62 -2.98 -9.09
N TYR A 141 -8.05 -4.10 -9.70
CA TYR A 141 -7.14 -5.18 -10.08
C TYR A 141 -6.09 -4.71 -11.09
N HIS A 142 -6.52 -4.05 -12.17
CA HIS A 142 -5.61 -3.55 -13.20
C HIS A 142 -4.61 -2.54 -12.63
N PHE A 143 -5.10 -1.60 -11.83
CA PHE A 143 -4.27 -0.63 -11.13
C PHE A 143 -3.20 -1.30 -10.26
N LEU A 144 -3.58 -2.24 -9.40
CA LEU A 144 -2.59 -2.94 -8.56
C LEU A 144 -1.60 -3.74 -9.41
N SER A 145 -2.03 -4.38 -10.49
CA SER A 145 -1.16 -5.19 -11.34
C SER A 145 -0.12 -4.36 -12.11
N GLU A 146 -0.48 -3.17 -12.57
CA GLU A 146 0.47 -2.21 -13.13
C GLU A 146 1.41 -1.67 -12.05
N LEU A 147 0.85 -1.27 -10.91
CA LEU A 147 1.62 -0.68 -9.82
C LEU A 147 2.66 -1.63 -9.25
N THR A 148 2.33 -2.90 -9.01
CA THR A 148 3.27 -3.88 -8.44
C THR A 148 4.44 -4.17 -9.37
N ARG A 149 4.22 -4.17 -10.70
CA ARG A 149 5.32 -4.28 -11.68
C ARG A 149 6.26 -3.08 -11.59
N SER A 150 5.72 -1.86 -11.62
CA SER A 150 6.54 -0.65 -11.48
C SER A 150 7.28 -0.59 -10.15
N LEU A 151 6.67 -1.07 -9.05
CA LEU A 151 7.34 -1.15 -7.74
C LEU A 151 8.54 -2.08 -7.77
N VAL A 152 8.39 -3.29 -8.31
CA VAL A 152 9.48 -4.27 -8.39
C VAL A 152 10.64 -3.74 -9.22
N ASP A 153 10.34 -3.04 -10.32
CA ASP A 153 11.36 -2.48 -11.20
C ASP A 153 12.06 -1.25 -10.57
N SER A 154 11.32 -0.40 -9.86
CA SER A 154 11.82 0.91 -9.41
C SER A 154 12.38 0.91 -7.98
N VAL A 155 11.88 0.05 -7.11
CA VAL A 155 12.21 0.01 -5.67
C VAL A 155 12.36 -1.42 -5.14
N PRO A 156 13.21 -2.27 -5.77
CA PRO A 156 13.35 -3.69 -5.43
C PRO A 156 13.68 -3.94 -3.96
N ASP A 157 14.46 -3.06 -3.33
CA ASP A 157 14.89 -3.18 -1.93
C ASP A 157 13.73 -3.02 -0.93
N THR A 158 12.61 -2.43 -1.35
CA THR A 158 11.44 -2.20 -0.49
C THR A 158 10.39 -3.31 -0.57
N ILE A 159 10.48 -4.21 -1.57
CA ILE A 159 9.44 -5.17 -1.90
C ILE A 159 9.15 -6.13 -0.76
N HIS A 160 10.19 -6.64 -0.10
CA HIS A 160 10.06 -7.50 1.07
C HIS A 160 9.26 -6.79 2.20
N THR A 161 9.58 -5.53 2.49
CA THR A 161 8.88 -4.74 3.51
C THR A 161 7.41 -4.49 3.15
N LEU A 162 7.13 -4.18 1.88
CA LEU A 162 5.74 -4.01 1.39
C LEU A 162 4.94 -5.31 1.54
N LEU A 163 5.54 -6.44 1.22
CA LEU A 163 4.92 -7.75 1.29
C LEU A 163 4.63 -8.17 2.74
N MET A 164 5.59 -7.98 3.65
CA MET A 164 5.40 -8.23 5.09
C MET A 164 4.33 -7.32 5.70
N THR A 165 4.27 -6.07 5.27
CA THR A 165 3.22 -5.12 5.67
C THR A 165 1.85 -5.59 5.19
N ALA A 166 1.72 -6.03 3.93
CA ALA A 166 0.48 -6.57 3.38
C ALA A 166 0.05 -7.87 4.08
N LEU A 167 0.98 -8.74 4.45
CA LEU A 167 0.70 -9.94 5.26
C LEU A 167 0.09 -9.58 6.62
N ASN A 168 0.48 -8.45 7.23
CA ASN A 168 -0.16 -7.97 8.45
C ASN A 168 -1.60 -7.46 8.18
N TYR A 169 -1.82 -6.67 7.13
CA TYR A 169 -3.17 -6.22 6.75
C TYR A 169 -4.12 -7.36 6.41
N SER A 170 -3.60 -8.49 5.94
CA SER A 170 -4.42 -9.67 5.68
C SER A 170 -5.12 -10.20 6.95
N LYS A 171 -4.71 -9.79 8.15
CA LYS A 171 -5.30 -10.13 9.45
C LYS A 171 -6.28 -9.07 9.98
N SER A 172 -6.56 -8.01 9.22
CA SER A 172 -7.46 -6.93 9.62
C SER A 172 -8.86 -7.42 9.98
N SER A 173 -9.53 -6.72 10.90
CA SER A 173 -10.94 -6.95 11.21
C SER A 173 -11.87 -6.65 10.02
N GLN A 174 -11.45 -5.76 9.12
CA GLN A 174 -12.22 -5.34 7.95
C GLN A 174 -12.04 -6.31 6.78
N SER A 175 -13.13 -6.90 6.28
CA SER A 175 -13.05 -7.90 5.20
C SER A 175 -12.51 -7.32 3.89
N LEU A 176 -12.88 -6.08 3.54
CA LEU A 176 -12.35 -5.42 2.35
C LEU A 176 -10.82 -5.25 2.40
N VAL A 177 -10.28 -4.84 3.56
CA VAL A 177 -8.83 -4.73 3.77
C VAL A 177 -8.15 -6.08 3.61
N ARG A 178 -8.73 -7.15 4.19
CA ARG A 178 -8.20 -8.52 4.01
C ARG A 178 -8.20 -8.94 2.53
N ALA A 179 -9.27 -8.63 1.80
CA ALA A 179 -9.39 -8.95 0.37
C ALA A 179 -8.36 -8.19 -0.48
N ASN A 180 -8.20 -6.88 -0.23
CA ASN A 180 -7.20 -6.05 -0.89
C ASN A 180 -5.77 -6.55 -0.59
N ALA A 181 -5.50 -6.92 0.66
CA ALA A 181 -4.21 -7.45 1.07
C ALA A 181 -3.90 -8.77 0.35
N ALA A 182 -4.86 -9.70 0.32
CA ALA A 182 -4.69 -10.97 -0.39
C ALA A 182 -4.33 -10.77 -1.86
N LEU A 183 -5.07 -9.89 -2.55
CA LEU A 183 -4.81 -9.58 -3.96
C LEU A 183 -3.44 -8.93 -4.18
N PHE A 184 -3.10 -7.93 -3.37
CA PHE A 184 -1.82 -7.23 -3.46
C PHE A 184 -0.64 -8.17 -3.20
N ILE A 185 -0.73 -9.05 -2.20
CA ILE A 185 0.28 -10.08 -1.92
C ILE A 185 0.52 -10.96 -3.16
N GLY A 186 -0.56 -11.46 -3.78
CA GLY A 186 -0.45 -12.31 -4.98
C GLY A 186 0.18 -11.57 -6.15
N LEU A 187 -0.25 -10.35 -6.44
CA LEU A 187 0.28 -9.53 -7.54
C LEU A 187 1.73 -9.09 -7.32
N LEU A 188 2.10 -8.72 -6.09
CA LEU A 188 3.45 -8.30 -5.74
C LEU A 188 4.43 -9.48 -5.78
N PHE A 189 4.06 -10.61 -5.19
CA PHE A 189 4.90 -11.81 -5.20
C PHE A 189 5.04 -12.37 -6.62
N HIS A 190 3.96 -12.34 -7.40
CA HIS A 190 4.01 -12.63 -8.83
C HIS A 190 5.01 -11.69 -9.50
N ALA A 191 4.82 -10.37 -9.49
CA ALA A 191 5.75 -9.45 -10.15
C ALA A 191 7.23 -9.60 -9.72
N TRP A 192 7.50 -9.98 -8.46
CA TRP A 192 8.85 -10.04 -7.92
C TRP A 192 9.67 -11.26 -8.38
N HIS A 193 9.05 -12.44 -8.54
CA HIS A 193 9.67 -13.69 -9.06
C HIS A 193 11.06 -14.08 -8.51
N LYS A 194 11.44 -13.66 -7.30
CA LYS A 194 12.84 -13.77 -6.82
C LYS A 194 13.03 -14.42 -5.44
N GLU A 195 11.97 -14.77 -4.71
CA GLU A 195 12.10 -15.23 -3.32
C GLU A 195 11.23 -16.44 -2.98
N ASP A 196 11.76 -17.64 -3.21
CA ASP A 196 11.10 -18.92 -2.83
C ASP A 196 10.94 -19.08 -1.31
N SER A 197 11.78 -18.40 -0.51
CA SER A 197 11.76 -18.50 0.95
C SER A 197 10.41 -18.07 1.56
N LEU A 198 9.72 -17.12 0.92
CA LEU A 198 8.43 -16.61 1.37
C LEU A 198 7.23 -17.36 0.80
N LEU A 199 7.43 -18.20 -0.22
CA LEU A 199 6.35 -18.91 -0.90
C LEU A 199 5.50 -19.72 0.08
N VAL A 200 6.13 -20.44 1.00
CA VAL A 200 5.43 -21.25 2.02
C VAL A 200 4.60 -20.37 2.95
N THR A 201 5.18 -19.26 3.44
CA THR A 201 4.51 -18.33 4.35
C THR A 201 3.30 -17.68 3.68
N ILE A 202 3.47 -17.20 2.45
CA ILE A 202 2.41 -16.56 1.66
C ILE A 202 1.31 -17.56 1.33
N SER A 203 1.68 -18.74 0.83
CA SER A 203 0.72 -19.79 0.47
C SER A 203 -0.08 -20.22 1.69
N THR A 204 0.57 -20.44 2.84
CA THR A 204 -0.11 -20.76 4.10
C THR A 204 -1.10 -19.66 4.48
N ARG A 205 -0.71 -18.38 4.37
CA ARG A 205 -1.62 -17.27 4.68
C ARG A 205 -2.80 -17.23 3.72
N LEU A 206 -2.60 -17.33 2.41
CA LEU A 206 -3.67 -17.29 1.42
C LEU A 206 -4.62 -18.49 1.54
N LEU A 207 -4.08 -19.70 1.80
CA LEU A 207 -4.89 -20.88 2.09
C LEU A 207 -5.77 -20.69 3.34
N SER A 208 -5.29 -19.96 4.35
CA SER A 208 -6.11 -19.61 5.52
C SER A 208 -7.26 -18.67 5.16
N LEU A 209 -7.05 -17.75 4.21
CA LEU A 209 -8.07 -16.81 3.73
C LEU A 209 -9.11 -17.46 2.82
N LEU A 210 -8.84 -18.63 2.23
CA LEU A 210 -9.87 -19.42 1.54
C LEU A 210 -10.98 -19.91 2.48
N LYS A 211 -10.75 -19.86 3.79
CA LYS A 211 -11.73 -20.21 4.83
C LYS A 211 -12.37 -18.97 5.47
N ASP A 212 -12.11 -17.77 4.95
CA ASP A 212 -12.66 -16.52 5.48
C ASP A 212 -14.20 -16.51 5.39
N SER A 213 -14.86 -15.82 6.33
CA SER A 213 -16.32 -15.69 6.32
C SER A 213 -16.82 -14.88 5.12
N ASP A 214 -16.04 -13.90 4.67
CA ASP A 214 -16.38 -13.03 3.55
C ASP A 214 -16.04 -13.67 2.20
N SER A 215 -17.02 -13.74 1.30
CA SER A 215 -16.86 -14.35 -0.02
C SER A 215 -15.85 -13.63 -0.94
N ASN A 216 -15.74 -12.31 -0.84
CA ASN A 216 -14.79 -11.52 -1.62
C ASN A 216 -13.36 -11.79 -1.16
N VAL A 217 -13.13 -11.97 0.14
CA VAL A 217 -11.82 -12.38 0.68
C VAL A 217 -11.41 -13.74 0.11
N ARG A 218 -12.32 -14.73 0.14
CA ARG A 218 -12.05 -16.06 -0.43
C ARG A 218 -11.72 -15.98 -1.93
N MET A 219 -12.48 -15.18 -2.69
CA MET A 219 -12.25 -14.97 -4.12
C MET A 219 -10.86 -14.35 -4.39
N LYS A 220 -10.49 -13.29 -3.67
CA LYS A 220 -9.18 -12.63 -3.84
C LYS A 220 -8.02 -13.52 -3.40
N ALA A 221 -8.19 -14.34 -2.38
CA ALA A 221 -7.21 -15.34 -1.96
C ALA A 221 -7.01 -16.43 -3.03
N ALA A 222 -8.09 -16.95 -3.62
CA ALA A 222 -8.00 -17.92 -4.71
C ALA A 222 -7.31 -17.32 -5.94
N GLN A 223 -7.66 -16.07 -6.30
CA GLN A 223 -7.00 -15.33 -7.37
C GLN A 223 -5.49 -15.15 -7.10
N ALA A 224 -5.12 -14.75 -5.88
CA ALA A 224 -3.73 -14.59 -5.49
C ALA A 224 -2.93 -15.90 -5.57
N LEU A 225 -3.50 -17.02 -5.10
CA LEU A 225 -2.87 -18.33 -5.22
C LEU A 225 -2.66 -18.72 -6.69
N SER A 226 -3.63 -18.45 -7.56
CA SER A 226 -3.47 -18.72 -8.99
C SER A 226 -2.29 -17.96 -9.58
N LEU A 227 -2.13 -16.67 -9.27
CA LEU A 227 -1.04 -15.83 -9.76
C LEU A 227 0.35 -16.35 -9.32
N ILE A 228 0.44 -16.85 -8.09
CA ILE A 228 1.68 -17.39 -7.53
C ILE A 228 2.09 -18.69 -8.25
N TYR A 229 1.14 -19.57 -8.55
CA TYR A 229 1.43 -20.89 -9.13
C TYR A 229 1.42 -20.94 -10.65
N ILE A 230 0.86 -19.96 -11.36
CA ILE A 230 0.96 -19.87 -12.83
C ILE A 230 2.45 -19.86 -13.25
N ASN A 231 3.30 -19.09 -12.57
CA ASN A 231 4.72 -18.98 -12.97
C ASN A 231 5.62 -20.07 -12.36
N ALA A 232 5.19 -20.72 -11.28
CA ALA A 232 5.88 -21.92 -10.78
C ALA A 232 5.87 -23.07 -11.80
N SER A 233 4.87 -23.10 -12.70
CA SER A 233 4.79 -24.10 -13.78
C SER A 233 5.72 -23.79 -14.96
N GLU A 234 6.05 -22.52 -15.20
CA GLU A 234 6.96 -22.09 -16.27
C GLU A 234 8.44 -22.24 -15.87
N SER A 235 8.79 -21.99 -14.60
CA SER A 235 10.14 -22.21 -14.07
C SER A 235 10.51 -23.68 -13.85
N SER A 236 9.52 -24.59 -13.93
CA SER A 236 9.69 -26.03 -13.71
C SER A 236 9.80 -26.86 -15.00
N GLN A 237 9.98 -26.24 -16.17
CA GLN A 237 10.21 -27.03 -17.39
C GLN A 237 11.54 -27.79 -17.30
N PRO A 238 11.55 -29.13 -17.44
CA PRO A 238 12.79 -29.89 -17.43
C PRO A 238 13.64 -29.52 -18.65
N VAL A 239 14.86 -29.06 -18.39
CA VAL A 239 15.90 -28.93 -19.42
C VAL A 239 16.32 -30.35 -19.80
N TRP A 240 15.77 -30.88 -20.88
CA TRP A 240 16.23 -32.15 -21.44
C TRP A 240 17.67 -31.95 -21.93
N PRO A 241 18.66 -32.75 -21.47
CA PRO A 241 20.00 -32.67 -22.02
C PRO A 241 19.93 -32.99 -23.51
N ASN A 242 20.49 -32.12 -24.34
CA ASN A 242 20.62 -32.34 -25.77
C ASN A 242 21.29 -33.70 -25.99
N MET A 243 20.52 -34.69 -26.46
CA MET A 243 21.09 -35.93 -26.96
C MET A 243 21.82 -35.58 -28.24
N GLU A 244 23.14 -35.40 -28.16
CA GLU A 244 24.02 -35.43 -29.31
C GLU A 244 23.80 -36.78 -30.00
N VAL A 245 23.18 -36.72 -31.18
CA VAL A 245 23.06 -37.86 -32.06
C VAL A 245 24.47 -38.12 -32.59
N GLU A 246 25.17 -39.09 -32.01
CA GLU A 246 26.36 -39.67 -32.64
C GLU A 246 25.95 -40.25 -33.99
N SER A 247 26.24 -39.50 -35.05
CA SER A 247 26.16 -39.97 -36.42
C SER A 247 27.22 -41.06 -36.63
N LYS A 248 26.74 -42.26 -36.95
CA LYS A 248 27.55 -43.41 -37.38
C LYS A 248 28.47 -43.10 -38.55
#